data_AF-A0A380TEE6-F1
#
_entry.id   AF-A0A380TEE6-F1
#
_cell.length_a   1.000
_cell.length_b   1.000
_cell.length_c   1.000
_cell.angle_alpha   90.00
_cell.angle_beta   90.00
_cell.angle_gamma   90.00
#
_symmetry.space_group_name_H-M   'P 1'
#
loop_
_entity.id
_entity.type
_entity.pdbx_description
1 polymer ?
#
loop_
_entity_poly.entity_id
_entity_poly.type
_entity_poly.pdbx_seq_one_letter_code
_entity_poly.pdbx_strand_id
1 'polypeptide(L)'
;MTISRKPKPSETGASGVDIDALIHKGGSVAGEGATPGRQKLMPVMLRLPPAMLEKVDAAVQARVVPTPRTTWIMEAIAEKLERESE
;
A
#
# COMPACT_ATOMS: atom_id res chain seq x y z
N MET A 1 -19.96 -40.69 45.97
CA MET A 1 -19.43 -39.70 45.00
C MET A 1 -19.97 -40.07 43.63
N THR A 2 -20.72 -39.30 42.85
CA THR A 2 -21.45 -38.03 42.99
C THR A 2 -22.40 -38.03 41.78
N ILE A 3 -23.66 -37.68 41.96
CA ILE A 3 -24.72 -37.87 40.96
C ILE A 3 -24.70 -36.72 39.95
N SER A 4 -24.80 -37.10 38.68
CA SER A 4 -24.90 -36.29 37.45
C SER A 4 -25.91 -35.14 37.54
N ARG A 5 -25.52 -33.96 37.02
CA ARG A 5 -26.45 -32.88 36.64
C ARG A 5 -26.07 -32.38 35.24
N LYS A 6 -26.94 -32.63 34.27
CA LYS A 6 -26.85 -32.08 32.91
C LYS A 6 -27.29 -30.61 32.97
N PRO A 7 -26.49 -29.63 32.53
CA PRO A 7 -26.92 -28.23 32.51
C PRO A 7 -28.02 -28.04 31.46
N LYS A 8 -29.05 -27.29 31.86
CA LYS A 8 -30.20 -26.90 31.03
C LYS A 8 -29.73 -25.82 30.03
N PRO A 9 -30.14 -25.84 28.75
CA PRO A 9 -29.84 -24.73 27.85
C PRO A 9 -30.63 -23.51 28.32
N SER A 10 -29.96 -22.39 28.58
CA SER A 10 -30.61 -21.11 28.75
C SER A 10 -31.02 -20.60 27.36
N GLU A 11 -32.31 -20.70 27.05
CA GLU A 11 -32.90 -19.80 26.06
C GLU A 11 -32.99 -18.42 26.72
N THR A 12 -32.11 -17.51 26.31
CA THR A 12 -32.28 -16.09 26.56
C THR A 12 -31.68 -15.32 25.39
N GLY A 13 -32.56 -14.64 24.66
CA GLY A 13 -32.22 -13.34 24.08
C GLY A 13 -31.77 -13.38 22.64
N ALA A 14 -32.74 -13.17 21.75
CA ALA A 14 -32.49 -12.61 20.42
C ALA A 14 -31.64 -11.33 20.51
N SER A 15 -30.41 -11.39 20.02
CA SER A 15 -29.76 -10.23 19.40
C SER A 15 -29.42 -10.66 17.99
N GLY A 16 -30.28 -10.26 17.05
CA GLY A 16 -30.21 -10.61 15.64
C GLY A 16 -28.80 -10.41 15.10
N VAL A 17 -28.14 -11.53 14.83
CA VAL A 17 -27.01 -11.51 13.92
C VAL A 17 -27.61 -11.19 12.57
N ASP A 18 -27.31 -10.01 12.03
CA ASP A 18 -27.70 -9.62 10.68
C ASP A 18 -26.96 -10.55 9.70
N ILE A 19 -27.64 -11.63 9.34
CA ILE A 19 -27.12 -12.71 8.50
C ILE A 19 -26.78 -12.14 7.12
N ASP A 20 -27.58 -11.19 6.63
CA ASP A 20 -27.31 -10.50 5.37
C ASP A 20 -26.02 -9.68 5.46
N ALA A 21 -25.80 -8.91 6.53
CA ALA A 21 -24.53 -8.21 6.72
C ALA A 21 -23.32 -9.18 6.79
N LEU A 22 -23.50 -10.39 7.34
CA LEU A 22 -22.45 -11.40 7.39
C LEU A 22 -22.17 -12.06 6.03
N ILE A 23 -23.21 -12.34 5.25
CA ILE A 23 -23.10 -12.93 3.91
C ILE A 23 -22.42 -11.95 2.96
N HIS A 24 -22.80 -10.67 3.01
CA HIS A 24 -22.19 -9.61 2.19
C HIS A 24 -20.75 -9.27 2.61
N LYS A 25 -20.33 -9.64 3.82
CA LYS A 25 -18.93 -9.52 4.29
C LYS A 25 -18.00 -10.58 3.68
N GLY A 26 -18.54 -11.68 3.14
CA GLY A 26 -17.79 -12.80 2.54
C GLY A 26 -17.13 -12.50 1.19
N GLY A 27 -17.40 -11.33 0.60
CA GLY A 27 -16.77 -10.86 -0.65
C GLY A 27 -15.83 -9.66 -0.49
N SER A 28 -15.63 -9.18 0.74
CA SER A 28 -14.77 -8.02 1.00
C SER A 28 -13.30 -8.45 0.94
N VAL A 29 -12.71 -8.35 -0.25
CA VAL A 29 -11.27 -8.43 -0.44
C VAL A 29 -10.60 -7.42 0.50
N ALA A 30 -9.65 -7.89 1.31
CA ALA A 30 -8.81 -7.01 2.08
C ALA A 30 -7.98 -6.15 1.12
N GLY A 31 -8.34 -4.88 0.95
CA GLY A 31 -7.44 -3.88 0.38
C GLY A 31 -7.95 -2.93 -0.68
N GLU A 32 -9.17 -2.38 -0.58
CA GLU A 32 -9.46 -1.06 -1.17
C GLU A 32 -9.97 -0.09 -0.09
N GLY A 33 -9.24 -0.03 1.02
CA GLY A 33 -9.12 1.23 1.74
C GLY A 33 -8.32 2.18 0.86
N ALA A 34 -8.98 2.84 -0.10
CA ALA A 34 -8.40 3.96 -0.82
C ALA A 34 -7.95 4.97 0.22
N THR A 35 -6.66 4.96 0.54
CA THR A 35 -6.05 6.01 1.36
C THR A 35 -6.16 7.28 0.51
N PRO A 36 -7.00 8.26 0.90
CA PRO A 36 -7.06 9.51 0.16
C PRO A 36 -5.70 10.19 0.33
N GLY A 37 -4.92 10.26 -0.75
CA GLY A 37 -3.67 11.04 -0.78
C GLY A 37 -2.45 10.35 -1.37
N ARG A 38 -2.45 9.04 -1.65
CA ARG A 38 -1.32 8.41 -2.34
C ARG A 38 -1.53 8.51 -3.86
N GLN A 39 -0.81 9.43 -4.51
CA GLN A 39 -0.82 9.52 -5.97
C GLN A 39 -0.51 8.14 -6.57
N LYS A 40 -1.33 7.75 -7.55
CA LYS A 40 -1.18 6.47 -8.25
C LYS A 40 0.10 6.54 -9.10
N LEU A 41 1.13 5.80 -8.68
CA LEU A 41 2.36 5.67 -9.46
C LEU A 41 2.12 4.77 -10.67
N MET A 42 2.55 5.23 -11.84
CA MET A 42 2.53 4.45 -13.08
C MET A 42 3.94 3.95 -13.40
N PRO A 43 4.14 2.64 -13.63
CA PRO A 43 5.45 2.13 -14.01
C PRO A 43 5.79 2.58 -15.44
N VAL A 44 7.03 3.02 -15.65
CA VAL A 44 7.57 3.40 -16.95
C VAL A 44 8.82 2.57 -17.22
N MET A 45 8.89 1.96 -18.41
CA MET A 45 10.09 1.26 -18.86
C MET A 45 10.98 2.24 -19.63
N LEU A 46 12.18 2.51 -19.10
CA LEU A 46 13.12 3.46 -19.69
C LEU A 46 14.34 2.74 -20.26
N ARG A 47 14.72 3.07 -21.50
CA ARG A 47 15.96 2.61 -22.12
C ARG A 47 16.97 3.75 -22.08
N LEU A 48 18.12 3.51 -21.46
CA LEU A 48 19.19 4.50 -21.31
C LEU A 48 20.47 3.98 -21.96
N PRO A 49 21.25 4.85 -22.65
CA PRO A 49 22.62 4.51 -23.01
C PRO A 49 23.43 4.16 -21.75
N PRO A 50 24.37 3.18 -21.80
CA PRO A 50 25.15 2.76 -20.64
C PRO A 50 25.90 3.93 -19.97
N ALA A 51 26.56 4.77 -20.77
CA ALA A 51 27.28 5.93 -20.29
C ALA A 51 26.38 6.97 -19.58
N MET A 52 25.08 6.99 -19.87
CA MET A 52 24.13 7.84 -19.15
C MET A 52 23.75 7.23 -17.81
N LEU A 53 23.52 5.92 -17.77
CA LEU A 53 23.24 5.20 -16.53
C LEU A 53 24.40 5.28 -15.54
N GLU A 54 25.64 5.17 -16.01
CA GLU A 54 26.84 5.34 -15.19
C GLU A 54 26.91 6.73 -14.53
N LYS A 55 26.54 7.79 -15.26
CA LYS A 55 26.48 9.15 -14.72
C LYS A 55 25.40 9.27 -13.63
N VAL A 56 24.24 8.66 -13.84
CA VAL A 56 23.18 8.63 -12.82
C VAL A 56 23.66 7.90 -11.58
N ASP A 57 24.31 6.75 -11.73
CA ASP A 57 24.80 5.95 -10.61
C ASP A 57 25.87 6.69 -9.80
N ALA A 58 26.82 7.35 -10.48
CA ALA A 58 27.81 8.19 -9.81
C ALA A 58 27.16 9.35 -9.04
N ALA A 59 26.16 10.01 -9.62
CA ALA A 59 25.44 11.11 -8.97
C ALA A 59 24.63 10.64 -7.75
N VAL A 60 24.05 9.45 -7.81
CA VAL A 60 23.35 8.82 -6.67
C VAL A 60 24.34 8.48 -5.54
N GLN A 61 25.49 7.89 -5.88
CA GLN A 61 26.52 7.51 -4.90
C GLN A 61 27.19 8.72 -4.22
N ALA A 62 27.27 9.86 -4.91
CA ALA A 62 27.85 11.09 -4.38
C ALA A 62 26.97 11.80 -3.32
N ARG A 63 25.72 11.36 -3.11
CA ARG A 63 24.81 11.95 -2.12
C ARG A 63 25.30 11.65 -0.71
N VAL A 64 25.25 12.67 0.16
CA VAL A 64 25.57 12.53 1.59
C VAL A 64 24.62 11.56 2.28
N VAL A 65 23.34 11.59 1.91
CA VAL A 65 22.32 10.66 2.38
C VAL A 65 22.03 9.63 1.29
N PRO A 66 22.14 8.31 1.58
CA PRO A 66 21.80 7.27 0.61
C PRO A 66 20.39 7.47 0.07
N THR A 67 20.28 7.68 -1.24
CA THR A 67 19.01 7.95 -1.92
C THR A 67 18.79 6.88 -2.99
N PRO A 68 17.60 6.25 -3.08
CA PRO A 68 17.31 5.31 -4.15
C PRO A 68 17.42 5.97 -5.53
N ARG A 69 17.94 5.21 -6.52
CA ARG A 69 18.06 5.69 -7.91
C ARG A 69 16.74 6.27 -8.45
N THR A 70 15.62 5.59 -8.19
CA THR A 70 14.29 6.06 -8.62
C THR A 70 13.94 7.41 -8.03
N THR A 71 14.21 7.63 -6.74
CA THR A 71 13.96 8.93 -6.08
C THR A 71 14.82 10.02 -6.69
N TRP A 72 16.11 9.76 -6.90
CA TRP A 72 17.00 10.72 -7.55
C TRP A 72 16.53 11.10 -8.96
N ILE A 73 16.09 10.11 -9.75
CA ILE A 73 15.54 10.36 -11.10
C ILE A 73 14.27 11.22 -11.03
N MET A 74 13.37 10.94 -10.08
CA MET A 74 12.15 11.73 -9.90
C MET A 74 12.46 13.18 -9.51
N GLU A 75 13.42 13.40 -8.62
CA GLU A 75 13.89 14.75 -8.26
C GLU A 75 14.45 15.49 -9.48
N ALA A 76 15.29 14.83 -10.28
CA ALA A 76 15.86 15.43 -11.49
C ALA A 76 14.78 15.78 -12.54
N ILE A 77 13.74 14.95 -12.67
CA ILE A 77 12.59 15.24 -13.54
C ILE A 77 11.83 16.46 -13.02
N ALA A 78 11.53 16.50 -11.72
CA ALA A 78 10.83 17.63 -11.10
C ALA A 78 11.61 18.94 -11.27
N GLU A 79 12.90 18.95 -10.95
CA GLU A 79 13.78 20.13 -11.11
C GLU A 79 13.80 20.64 -12.56
N LYS A 80 13.86 19.72 -13.53
CA LYS A 80 13.86 20.08 -14.95
C LYS A 80 12.53 20.71 -15.38
N LEU A 81 11.41 20.14 -14.93
CA LEU A 81 10.07 20.67 -15.24
C LEU A 81 9.84 22.03 -14.59
N GLU A 82 10.26 22.22 -13.34
CA GLU A 82 10.17 23.50 -12.64
C GLU A 82 10.96 24.58 -13.38
N ARG A 83 12.22 24.29 -13.75
CA ARG A 83 13.09 25.23 -14.50
C ARG A 83 12.53 25.62 -15.88
N GLU A 84 11.76 24.75 -16.53
CA GLU A 84 11.15 25.06 -17.84
C GLU A 84 9.81 25.77 -17.73
N SER A 85 9.17 25.73 -16.56
CA SER A 85 7.88 26.37 -16.31
C SER A 85 7.97 27.83 -15.84
N GLU A 86 9.18 28.27 -15.46
CA GLU A 86 9.53 29.68 -15.17
C GLU A 86 9.94 30.44 -16.45
#